data_AF-A0A9Q2PL46-F1
#
_entry.id   AF-A0A9Q2PL46-F1
#
_cell.length_a   1.000
_cell.length_b   1.000
_cell.length_c   1.000
_cell.angle_alpha   90.00
_cell.angle_beta   90.00
_cell.angle_gamma   90.00
#
_symmetry.space_group_name_H-M   'P 1'
#
loop_
_entity.id
_entity.type
_entity.pdbx_description
1 polymer ?
#
loop_
_entity_poly.entity_id
_entity_poly.type
_entity_poly.pdbx_seq_one_letter_code
_entity_poly.pdbx_strand_id
1 'polypeptide(L)'
;MIFGVFGERLVGVLRVGLTGGIGAGKSTVSKVLAELGAVIVDADLIAREVVEPGTPGLAALVDAFGDSILHDDGSLNRPALAEKAFGSDDSRMLLNSILHPLIGARTTELVEGAPADGIVVQDIPLLVEGRMGPAFNLVLVVYVDEEERVRRLVELRGMPETDARARIAAQATDAQRREAADVLLDNSGTPEMIREQVRALFTDRLVPFEANLRTGTAVSVPPVVRPADPDWAAQGRRLVERLRLVCGDLATRIDHVGSTAVPGLDARDLVDVQITVKDLAAADALAGPLAAAGFPRIPDDDRDLPKPTYGVGGEADPGLWDKRTHGGADPGRPVHISIRVAGWPGQQFALLLRDWLSADVDARAEFLEVKQAASATAAENTHEADADVAYAEAVAPWFDQGYQRAWAWAEATGWTPGD
;
A
#
# COMPACT_ATOMS: atom_id res chain seq x y z
N MET A 1 0.21 -14.91 10.66
CA MET A 1 -0.28 -13.53 10.41
C MET A 1 -1.75 -13.48 10.80
N ILE A 2 -2.16 -12.48 11.60
CA ILE A 2 -3.52 -12.36 12.17
C ILE A 2 -4.56 -11.99 11.10
N PHE A 3 -4.11 -11.41 9.99
CA PHE A 3 -4.95 -10.92 8.91
C PHE A 3 -4.55 -11.67 7.65
N GLY A 4 -5.45 -12.51 7.14
CA GLY A 4 -5.21 -13.32 5.95
C GLY A 4 -4.62 -12.48 4.82
N VAL A 5 -3.55 -13.00 4.22
CA VAL A 5 -3.04 -12.56 2.92
C VAL A 5 -4.15 -12.79 1.89
N PHE A 6 -4.22 -11.96 0.84
CA PHE A 6 -5.20 -12.03 -0.25
C PHE A 6 -5.36 -13.48 -0.79
N GLY A 7 -6.31 -14.24 -0.24
CA GLY A 7 -6.62 -15.59 -0.68
C GLY A 7 -7.53 -15.57 -1.91
N GLU A 8 -7.65 -16.70 -2.61
CA GLU A 8 -8.48 -16.83 -3.82
C GLU A 8 -9.96 -16.45 -3.65
N ARG A 9 -10.48 -16.41 -2.40
CA ARG A 9 -11.85 -15.97 -2.07
C ARG A 9 -11.97 -14.51 -1.68
N LEU A 10 -10.84 -13.81 -1.47
CA LEU A 10 -10.77 -12.38 -1.17
C LEU A 10 -10.55 -11.53 -2.43
N VAL A 11 -10.55 -12.18 -3.60
CA VAL A 11 -10.45 -11.53 -4.91
C VAL A 11 -11.69 -10.68 -5.12
N GLY A 12 -11.50 -9.37 -5.28
CA GLY A 12 -12.58 -8.43 -5.65
C GLY A 12 -13.20 -7.61 -4.52
N VAL A 13 -12.85 -7.85 -3.25
CA VAL A 13 -13.33 -7.03 -2.12
C VAL A 13 -12.28 -5.99 -1.75
N LEU A 14 -12.66 -4.71 -1.73
CA LEU A 14 -11.73 -3.63 -1.37
C LEU A 14 -11.48 -3.63 0.14
N ARG A 15 -10.23 -3.86 0.56
CA ARG A 15 -9.81 -3.87 1.96
C ARG A 15 -9.06 -2.59 2.32
N VAL A 16 -9.64 -1.84 3.24
CA VAL A 16 -9.12 -0.57 3.74
C VAL A 16 -8.71 -0.74 5.20
N GLY A 17 -7.46 -0.43 5.53
CA GLY A 17 -7.01 -0.37 6.92
C GLY A 17 -7.28 1.02 7.50
N LEU A 18 -7.94 1.11 8.65
CA LEU A 18 -8.21 2.38 9.33
C LEU A 18 -7.46 2.41 10.66
N THR A 19 -6.69 3.47 10.88
CA THR A 19 -5.93 3.65 12.13
C THR A 19 -5.80 5.13 12.50
N GLY A 20 -5.22 5.41 13.67
CA GLY A 20 -5.01 6.75 14.19
C GLY A 20 -4.58 6.72 15.64
N GLY A 21 -3.87 7.76 16.08
CA GLY A 21 -3.45 7.88 17.48
C GLY A 21 -4.64 7.94 18.43
N ILE A 22 -4.42 7.57 19.70
CA ILE A 22 -5.44 7.72 20.74
C ILE A 22 -5.93 9.18 20.81
N GLY A 23 -7.25 9.38 20.83
CA GLY A 23 -7.84 10.72 20.79
C GLY A 23 -7.99 11.35 19.39
N ALA A 24 -7.50 10.71 18.32
CA ALA A 24 -7.59 11.24 16.95
C ALA A 24 -9.01 11.17 16.34
N GLY A 25 -9.95 10.44 16.95
CA GLY A 25 -11.34 10.38 16.48
C GLY A 25 -11.61 9.35 15.39
N LYS A 26 -10.84 8.26 15.35
CA LYS A 26 -11.04 7.10 14.47
C LYS A 26 -12.49 6.56 14.45
N SER A 27 -13.14 6.50 15.62
CA SER A 27 -14.55 6.09 15.74
C SER A 27 -15.52 7.02 14.99
N THR A 28 -15.21 8.31 14.88
CA THR A 28 -16.00 9.26 14.09
C THR A 28 -15.90 8.93 12.60
N VAL A 29 -14.69 8.69 12.09
CA VAL A 29 -14.46 8.30 10.69
C VAL A 29 -15.11 6.96 10.38
N SER A 30 -14.92 5.96 11.23
CA SER A 30 -15.54 4.63 11.11
C SER A 30 -17.07 4.71 11.03
N LYS A 31 -17.71 5.52 11.89
CA LYS A 31 -19.15 5.75 11.86
C LYS A 31 -19.62 6.37 10.54
N VAL A 32 -18.92 7.38 10.04
CA VAL A 32 -19.29 8.04 8.77
C VAL A 32 -19.14 7.08 7.59
N LEU A 33 -18.09 6.25 7.57
CA LEU A 33 -17.91 5.21 6.56
C LEU A 33 -19.04 4.17 6.60
N ALA A 34 -19.46 3.75 7.80
CA ALA A 34 -20.61 2.87 7.97
C ALA A 34 -21.92 3.48 7.46
N GLU A 35 -22.16 4.77 7.74
CA GLU A 35 -23.32 5.52 7.22
C GLU A 35 -23.35 5.61 5.68
N LEU A 36 -22.18 5.53 5.04
CA LEU A 36 -22.02 5.52 3.58
C LEU A 36 -22.09 4.12 2.97
N GLY A 37 -22.20 3.06 3.78
CA GLY A 37 -22.35 1.68 3.34
C GLY A 37 -21.09 0.81 3.42
N ALA A 38 -20.00 1.30 4.02
CA ALA A 38 -18.82 0.47 4.28
C ALA A 38 -19.10 -0.59 5.35
N VAL A 39 -18.52 -1.78 5.18
CA VAL A 39 -18.55 -2.84 6.19
C VAL A 39 -17.41 -2.59 7.18
N ILE A 40 -17.75 -2.26 8.42
CA ILE A 40 -16.76 -2.01 9.47
C ILE A 40 -16.43 -3.30 10.21
N VAL A 41 -15.14 -3.61 10.26
CA VAL A 41 -14.58 -4.73 11.02
C VAL A 41 -13.69 -4.14 12.11
N ASP A 42 -14.21 -4.04 13.33
CA ASP A 42 -13.51 -3.44 14.47
C ASP A 42 -12.72 -4.50 15.24
N ALA A 43 -11.39 -4.39 15.24
CA ALA A 43 -10.51 -5.34 15.90
C ALA A 43 -10.71 -5.37 17.42
N ASP A 44 -11.02 -4.23 18.05
CA ASP A 44 -11.30 -4.16 19.49
C ASP A 44 -12.63 -4.81 19.83
N LEU A 45 -13.65 -4.67 18.96
CA LEU A 45 -14.94 -5.35 19.14
C LEU A 45 -14.77 -6.86 18.99
N ILE A 46 -14.08 -7.33 17.96
CA ILE A 46 -13.82 -8.75 17.72
C ILE A 46 -13.07 -9.37 18.90
N ALA A 47 -12.04 -8.68 19.42
CA ALA A 47 -11.30 -9.14 20.59
C ALA A 47 -12.17 -9.24 21.86
N ARG A 48 -13.35 -8.60 21.89
CA ARG A 48 -14.36 -8.78 22.95
C ARG A 48 -15.29 -9.95 22.65
N GLU A 49 -15.82 -10.03 21.43
CA GLU A 49 -16.76 -11.08 20.99
C GLU A 49 -16.17 -12.47 21.18
N VAL A 50 -14.90 -12.69 20.81
CA VAL A 50 -14.26 -14.03 20.85
C VAL A 50 -14.02 -14.57 22.27
N VAL A 51 -14.28 -13.76 23.31
CA VAL A 51 -14.16 -14.12 24.73
C VAL A 51 -15.43 -13.83 25.51
N GLU A 52 -16.57 -13.69 24.83
CA GLU A 52 -17.85 -13.58 25.51
C GLU A 52 -18.23 -14.88 26.25
N PRO A 53 -19.10 -14.81 27.28
CA PRO A 53 -19.60 -15.99 27.98
C PRO A 53 -20.09 -17.08 27.02
N GLY A 54 -19.62 -18.32 27.22
CA GLY A 54 -19.98 -19.47 26.40
C GLY A 54 -19.15 -19.66 25.13
N THR A 55 -18.20 -18.78 24.84
CA THR A 55 -17.29 -18.94 23.70
C THR A 55 -16.13 -19.91 24.01
N PRO A 56 -15.58 -20.60 22.99
CA PRO A 56 -14.37 -21.39 23.15
C PRO A 56 -13.15 -20.56 23.60
N GLY A 57 -13.10 -19.29 23.21
CA GLY A 57 -12.00 -18.40 23.60
C GLY A 57 -11.99 -18.09 25.08
N LEU A 58 -13.15 -17.82 25.70
CA LEU A 58 -13.21 -17.62 27.15
C LEU A 58 -12.82 -18.88 27.91
N ALA A 59 -13.30 -20.06 27.48
CA ALA A 59 -12.93 -21.33 28.09
C ALA A 59 -11.41 -21.58 28.03
N ALA A 60 -10.79 -21.36 26.88
CA ALA A 60 -9.34 -21.51 26.72
C ALA A 60 -8.54 -20.53 27.61
N LEU A 61 -9.02 -19.30 27.80
CA LEU A 61 -8.41 -18.36 28.73
C LEU A 61 -8.55 -18.80 30.19
N VAL A 62 -9.70 -19.34 30.57
CA VAL A 62 -9.93 -19.87 31.92
C VAL A 62 -9.01 -21.06 32.19
N ASP A 63 -8.86 -21.98 31.23
CA ASP A 63 -7.94 -23.12 31.35
C ASP A 63 -6.48 -22.65 31.52
N ALA A 64 -6.08 -21.58 30.84
CA ALA A 64 -4.71 -21.06 30.85
C ALA A 64 -4.39 -20.18 32.06
N PHE A 65 -5.31 -19.32 32.49
CA PHE A 65 -5.08 -18.28 33.50
C PHE A 65 -5.89 -18.49 34.79
N GLY A 66 -6.75 -19.50 34.84
CA GLY A 66 -7.60 -19.87 35.97
C GLY A 66 -8.84 -18.97 36.16
N ASP A 67 -9.82 -19.47 36.90
CA ASP A 67 -11.15 -18.86 37.11
C ASP A 67 -11.13 -17.43 37.66
N SER A 68 -10.02 -16.99 38.29
CA SER A 68 -9.94 -15.65 38.86
C SER A 68 -9.91 -14.52 37.81
N ILE A 69 -9.92 -14.85 36.51
CA ILE A 69 -10.12 -13.90 35.42
C ILE A 69 -11.61 -13.66 35.11
N LEU A 70 -12.53 -14.26 35.86
CA LEU A 70 -13.97 -14.10 35.67
C LEU A 70 -14.58 -13.16 36.71
N HIS A 71 -15.67 -12.50 36.31
CA HIS A 71 -16.64 -11.90 37.21
C HIS A 71 -17.62 -12.97 37.73
N ASP A 72 -18.40 -12.62 38.76
CA ASP A 72 -19.38 -13.54 39.37
C ASP A 72 -20.49 -13.98 38.40
N ASP A 73 -20.73 -13.22 37.34
CA ASP A 73 -21.69 -13.53 36.27
C ASP A 73 -21.11 -14.42 35.16
N GLY A 74 -19.85 -14.84 35.28
CA GLY A 74 -19.14 -15.66 34.30
C GLY A 74 -18.54 -14.88 33.13
N SER A 75 -18.64 -13.55 33.12
CA SER A 75 -17.99 -12.71 32.12
C SER A 75 -16.51 -12.46 32.42
N LEU A 76 -15.72 -12.10 31.40
CA LEU A 76 -14.29 -11.85 31.55
C LEU A 76 -14.00 -10.56 32.33
N ASN A 77 -13.29 -10.70 33.45
CA ASN A 77 -12.65 -9.60 34.18
C ASN A 77 -11.35 -9.20 33.49
N ARG A 78 -11.44 -8.23 32.57
CA ARG A 78 -10.31 -7.73 31.76
C ARG A 78 -9.16 -7.17 32.61
N PRO A 79 -9.38 -6.36 33.66
CA PRO A 79 -8.31 -5.96 34.56
C PRO A 79 -7.55 -7.14 35.17
N ALA A 80 -8.25 -8.16 35.67
CA ALA A 80 -7.63 -9.35 36.27
C ALA A 80 -6.84 -10.16 35.22
N LEU A 81 -7.39 -10.31 34.00
CA LEU A 81 -6.65 -10.93 32.90
C LEU A 81 -5.40 -10.12 32.54
N ALA A 82 -5.50 -8.80 32.44
CA ALA A 82 -4.38 -7.93 32.10
C ALA A 82 -3.25 -8.03 33.13
N GLU A 83 -3.58 -8.03 34.43
CA GLU A 83 -2.60 -8.20 35.51
C GLU A 83 -1.82 -9.51 35.37
N LYS A 84 -2.50 -10.62 35.04
CA LYS A 84 -1.85 -11.92 34.83
C LYS A 84 -1.08 -12.02 33.51
N ALA A 85 -1.68 -11.53 32.43
CA ALA A 85 -1.17 -11.69 31.08
C ALA A 85 0.03 -10.77 30.80
N PHE A 86 0.05 -9.57 31.38
CA PHE A 86 1.14 -8.60 31.19
C PHE A 86 2.17 -8.61 32.32
N GLY A 87 2.06 -9.56 33.27
CA GLY A 87 3.05 -9.77 34.33
C GLY A 87 4.35 -10.45 33.85
N SER A 88 4.35 -11.11 32.69
CA SER A 88 5.55 -11.71 32.08
C SER A 88 5.41 -11.82 30.55
N ASP A 89 6.54 -11.93 29.84
CA ASP A 89 6.53 -12.14 28.39
C ASP A 89 5.91 -13.50 28.01
N ASP A 90 6.16 -14.56 28.79
CA ASP A 90 5.60 -15.89 28.55
C ASP A 90 4.07 -15.88 28.65
N SER A 91 3.52 -15.22 29.68
CA SER A 91 2.07 -15.03 29.84
C SER A 91 1.46 -14.25 28.68
N ARG A 92 2.15 -13.22 28.20
CA ARG A 92 1.71 -12.39 27.07
C ARG A 92 1.70 -13.20 25.77
N MET A 93 2.73 -14.01 25.56
CA MET A 93 2.81 -14.93 24.42
C MET A 93 1.68 -15.98 24.47
N LEU A 94 1.40 -16.54 25.65
CA LEU A 94 0.31 -17.48 25.84
C LEU A 94 -1.05 -16.85 25.51
N LEU A 95 -1.35 -15.66 26.07
CA LEU A 95 -2.57 -14.92 25.77
C LEU A 95 -2.73 -14.71 24.26
N ASN A 96 -1.67 -14.23 23.61
CA ASN A 96 -1.67 -13.98 22.17
C ASN A 96 -1.86 -15.26 21.35
N SER A 97 -1.28 -16.39 21.78
CA SER A 97 -1.43 -17.67 21.10
C SER A 97 -2.86 -18.20 21.11
N ILE A 98 -3.64 -17.85 22.14
CA ILE A 98 -5.07 -18.21 22.27
C ILE A 98 -5.93 -17.25 21.45
N LEU A 99 -5.72 -15.93 21.61
CA LEU A 99 -6.60 -14.92 21.01
C LEU A 99 -6.37 -14.70 19.53
N HIS A 100 -5.12 -14.69 19.06
CA HIS A 100 -4.81 -14.34 17.67
C HIS A 100 -5.49 -15.25 16.64
N PRO A 101 -5.53 -16.60 16.80
CA PRO A 101 -6.25 -17.46 15.88
C PRO A 101 -7.76 -17.18 15.86
N LEU A 102 -8.37 -16.92 17.02
CA LEU A 102 -9.81 -16.66 17.13
C LEU A 102 -10.20 -15.32 16.51
N ILE A 103 -9.41 -14.27 16.79
CA ILE A 103 -9.58 -12.94 16.18
C ILE A 103 -9.43 -13.03 14.67
N GLY A 104 -8.40 -13.74 14.19
CA GLY A 104 -8.18 -13.95 12.76
C GLY A 104 -9.32 -14.71 12.07
N ALA A 105 -9.85 -15.77 12.69
CA ALA A 105 -10.99 -16.52 12.16
C ALA A 105 -12.24 -15.66 12.07
N ARG A 106 -12.58 -14.92 13.14
CA ARG A 106 -13.73 -14.01 13.16
C ARG A 106 -13.59 -12.85 12.17
N THR A 107 -12.39 -12.29 12.05
CA THR A 107 -12.08 -11.26 11.06
C THR A 107 -12.28 -11.79 9.65
N THR A 108 -11.80 -13.01 9.37
CA THR A 108 -11.97 -13.66 8.06
C THR A 108 -13.45 -13.88 7.75
N GLU A 109 -14.24 -14.39 8.71
CA GLU A 109 -15.68 -14.59 8.56
C GLU A 109 -16.41 -13.29 8.20
N LEU A 110 -16.10 -12.18 8.87
CA LEU A 110 -16.73 -10.88 8.60
C LEU A 110 -16.33 -10.30 7.23
N VAL A 111 -15.07 -10.48 6.84
CA VAL A 111 -14.57 -10.03 5.53
C VAL A 111 -15.18 -10.87 4.41
N GLU A 112 -15.22 -12.21 4.56
CA GLU A 112 -15.81 -13.13 3.59
C GLU A 112 -17.35 -13.00 3.51
N GLY A 113 -18.00 -12.56 4.59
CA GLY A 113 -19.43 -12.27 4.63
C GLY A 113 -19.82 -10.92 4.02
N ALA A 114 -18.86 -10.09 3.60
CA ALA A 114 -19.15 -8.81 2.97
C ALA A 114 -19.80 -8.99 1.58
N PRO A 115 -20.63 -8.04 1.13
CA PRO A 115 -21.13 -8.03 -0.25
C PRO A 115 -19.99 -8.05 -1.27
N ALA A 116 -20.26 -8.57 -2.47
CA ALA A 116 -19.27 -8.64 -3.54
C ALA A 116 -18.79 -7.24 -4.00
N ASP A 117 -19.61 -6.22 -3.83
CA ASP A 117 -19.32 -4.80 -4.05
C ASP A 117 -19.00 -4.04 -2.74
N GLY A 118 -18.69 -4.77 -1.68
CA GLY A 118 -18.45 -4.23 -0.36
C GLY A 118 -17.08 -3.56 -0.22
N ILE A 119 -17.07 -2.38 0.40
CA ILE A 119 -15.85 -1.73 0.89
C ILE A 119 -15.66 -2.13 2.35
N VAL A 120 -14.67 -2.98 2.63
CA VAL A 120 -14.39 -3.48 3.99
C VAL A 120 -13.33 -2.62 4.66
N VAL A 121 -13.71 -1.97 5.75
CA VAL A 121 -12.82 -1.12 6.54
C VAL A 121 -12.48 -1.83 7.84
N GLN A 122 -11.22 -2.21 8.01
CA GLN A 122 -10.72 -2.83 9.23
C GLN A 122 -10.14 -1.76 10.15
N ASP A 123 -10.84 -1.49 11.24
CA ASP A 123 -10.39 -0.57 12.27
C ASP A 123 -9.37 -1.28 13.18
N ILE A 124 -8.10 -0.88 13.05
CA ILE A 124 -6.96 -1.51 13.72
C ILE A 124 -6.10 -0.43 14.42
N PRO A 125 -6.20 -0.29 15.76
CA PRO A 125 -5.43 0.70 16.51
C PRO A 125 -3.91 0.56 16.36
N LEU A 126 -3.41 -0.67 16.24
CA LEU A 126 -1.97 -0.99 16.17
C LEU A 126 -1.47 -1.29 14.75
N LEU A 127 -2.16 -0.78 13.71
CA LEU A 127 -1.84 -1.07 12.31
C LEU A 127 -0.41 -0.67 11.96
N VAL A 128 0.04 0.51 12.42
CA VAL A 128 1.36 1.07 12.13
C VAL A 128 2.43 0.38 12.96
N GLU A 129 2.17 0.21 14.25
CA GLU A 129 3.03 -0.48 15.21
C GLU A 129 3.30 -1.92 14.78
N GLY A 130 2.28 -2.61 14.26
CA GLY A 130 2.36 -3.97 13.73
C GLY A 130 2.88 -4.07 12.29
N ARG A 131 3.18 -2.94 11.62
CA ARG A 131 3.59 -2.89 10.20
C ARG A 131 2.63 -3.62 9.26
N MET A 132 1.33 -3.44 9.47
CA MET A 132 0.29 -4.24 8.83
C MET A 132 -0.23 -3.62 7.52
N GLY A 133 0.20 -2.40 7.19
CA GLY A 133 -0.22 -1.68 5.99
C GLY A 133 -0.14 -2.48 4.68
N PRO A 134 0.93 -3.28 4.43
CA PRO A 134 1.04 -4.10 3.22
C PRO A 134 -0.10 -5.11 3.00
N ALA A 135 -0.84 -5.49 4.04
CA ALA A 135 -1.96 -6.43 3.95
C ALA A 135 -3.28 -5.78 3.47
N PHE A 136 -3.27 -4.47 3.19
CA PHE A 136 -4.44 -3.70 2.77
C PHE A 136 -4.23 -3.09 1.39
N ASN A 137 -5.30 -2.93 0.62
CA ASN A 137 -5.27 -2.20 -0.64
C ASN A 137 -4.98 -0.71 -0.38
N LEU A 138 -5.51 -0.17 0.72
CA LEU A 138 -5.40 1.25 1.08
C LEU A 138 -5.38 1.44 2.61
N VAL A 139 -4.49 2.29 3.12
CA VAL A 139 -4.42 2.64 4.55
C VAL A 139 -4.87 4.08 4.80
N LEU A 140 -5.93 4.23 5.62
CA LEU A 140 -6.43 5.49 6.16
C LEU A 140 -5.83 5.74 7.54
N VAL A 141 -5.23 6.92 7.72
CA VAL A 141 -4.75 7.40 9.02
C VAL A 141 -5.54 8.63 9.40
N VAL A 142 -6.19 8.60 10.57
CA VAL A 142 -6.81 9.78 11.17
C VAL A 142 -5.77 10.53 12.00
N TYR A 143 -5.53 11.78 11.63
CA TYR A 143 -4.57 12.67 12.25
C TYR A 143 -5.27 13.77 13.04
N VAL A 144 -4.67 14.10 14.19
CA VAL A 144 -5.00 15.26 15.02
C VAL A 144 -3.71 15.66 15.73
N ASP A 145 -3.45 16.96 15.84
CA ASP A 145 -2.31 17.48 16.59
C ASP A 145 -2.26 16.93 18.03
N GLU A 146 -1.04 16.72 18.55
CA GLU A 146 -0.84 16.06 19.84
C GLU A 146 -1.56 16.76 20.99
N GLU A 147 -1.42 18.08 21.11
CA GLU A 147 -2.05 18.85 22.19
C GLU A 147 -3.58 18.79 22.12
N GLU A 148 -4.14 18.72 20.92
CA GLU A 148 -5.58 18.54 20.72
C GLU A 148 -6.03 17.12 21.11
N ARG A 149 -5.23 16.08 20.83
CA ARG A 149 -5.49 14.73 21.33
C ARG A 149 -5.46 14.70 22.86
N VAL A 150 -4.48 15.34 23.49
CA VAL A 150 -4.38 15.46 24.96
C VAL A 150 -5.64 16.12 25.52
N ARG A 151 -6.02 17.29 24.98
CA ARG A 151 -7.25 18.00 25.39
C ARG A 151 -8.48 17.10 25.32
N ARG A 152 -8.68 16.40 24.20
CA ARG A 152 -9.83 15.48 24.01
C ARG A 152 -9.82 14.34 25.03
N LEU A 153 -8.67 13.78 25.36
CA LEU A 153 -8.57 12.69 26.35
C LEU A 153 -8.85 13.17 27.76
N VAL A 154 -8.39 14.37 28.11
CA VAL A 154 -8.65 14.97 29.42
C VAL A 154 -10.12 15.37 29.55
N GLU A 155 -10.63 16.19 28.63
CA GLU A 155 -11.96 16.81 28.76
C GLU A 155 -13.10 15.84 28.48
N LEU A 156 -12.97 15.00 27.44
CA LEU A 156 -14.07 14.13 27.00
C LEU A 156 -14.01 12.74 27.62
N ARG A 157 -12.83 12.28 28.06
CA ARG A 157 -12.65 10.94 28.66
C ARG A 157 -12.24 10.97 30.13
N GLY A 158 -12.07 12.15 30.73
CA GLY A 158 -11.71 12.30 32.14
C GLY A 158 -10.34 11.73 32.50
N MET A 159 -9.45 11.58 31.51
CA MET A 159 -8.12 11.00 31.71
C MET A 159 -7.19 12.03 32.36
N PRO A 160 -6.38 11.67 33.38
CA PRO A 160 -5.31 12.56 33.84
C PRO A 160 -4.36 12.91 32.69
N GLU A 161 -3.96 14.17 32.57
CA GLU A 161 -3.10 14.62 31.47
C GLU A 161 -1.80 13.82 31.36
N THR A 162 -1.19 13.47 32.49
CA THR A 162 0.03 12.66 32.55
C THR A 162 -0.17 11.25 31.97
N ASP A 163 -1.33 10.62 32.22
CA ASP A 163 -1.69 9.32 31.62
C ASP A 163 -1.97 9.48 30.11
N ALA A 164 -2.67 10.54 29.70
CA ALA A 164 -2.94 10.83 28.30
C ALA A 164 -1.65 10.96 27.48
N ARG A 165 -0.70 11.76 27.97
CA ARG A 165 0.62 11.94 27.33
C ARG A 165 1.43 10.65 27.32
N ALA A 166 1.44 9.90 28.42
CA ALA A 166 2.16 8.61 28.49
C ALA A 166 1.62 7.60 27.46
N ARG A 167 0.30 7.54 27.26
CA ARG A 167 -0.31 6.66 26.26
C ARG A 167 -0.03 7.10 24.84
N ILE A 168 -0.07 8.39 24.54
CA ILE A 168 0.29 8.91 23.21
C ILE A 168 1.75 8.55 22.89
N ALA A 169 2.66 8.79 23.84
CA ALA A 169 4.08 8.51 23.67
C ALA A 169 4.42 7.01 23.50
N ALA A 170 3.56 6.11 23.98
CA ALA A 170 3.74 4.67 23.84
C ALA A 170 3.31 4.12 22.47
N GLN A 171 2.64 4.92 21.63
CA GLN A 171 2.20 4.54 20.29
C GLN A 171 3.20 4.97 19.21
N ALA A 172 2.95 4.58 17.95
CA ALA A 172 3.72 5.09 16.81
C ALA A 172 3.72 6.62 16.78
N THR A 173 4.77 7.23 16.23
CA THR A 173 4.85 8.68 16.04
C THR A 173 3.99 9.13 14.86
N ASP A 174 3.62 10.41 14.80
CA ASP A 174 2.83 10.92 13.67
C ASP A 174 3.61 10.90 12.36
N ALA A 175 4.95 10.96 12.40
CA ALA A 175 5.80 10.73 11.24
C ALA A 175 5.68 9.28 10.73
N GLN A 176 5.72 8.29 11.63
CA GLN A 176 5.52 6.88 11.27
C GLN A 176 4.12 6.64 10.70
N ARG A 177 3.10 7.28 11.26
CA ARG A 177 1.72 7.18 10.74
C ARG A 177 1.60 7.81 9.35
N ARG A 178 2.17 9.01 9.14
CA ARG A 178 2.16 9.68 7.83
C ARG A 178 2.86 8.84 6.78
N GLU A 179 4.00 8.24 7.10
CA GLU A 179 4.73 7.35 6.19
C GLU A 179 3.90 6.12 5.79
N ALA A 180 3.09 5.59 6.71
CA ALA A 180 2.22 4.43 6.47
C ALA A 180 0.89 4.78 5.77
N ALA A 181 0.51 6.06 5.68
CA ALA A 181 -0.79 6.49 5.19
C ALA A 181 -0.85 6.56 3.65
N ASP A 182 -1.82 5.90 3.04
CA ASP A 182 -2.21 6.19 1.66
C ASP A 182 -3.17 7.40 1.58
N VAL A 183 -3.89 7.65 2.67
CA VAL A 183 -4.69 8.85 2.91
C VAL A 183 -4.53 9.28 4.36
N LEU A 184 -4.18 10.55 4.56
CA LEU A 184 -4.20 11.20 5.86
C LEU A 184 -5.47 12.05 5.99
N LEU A 185 -6.33 11.70 6.94
CA LEU A 185 -7.57 12.42 7.24
C LEU A 185 -7.32 13.35 8.44
N ASP A 186 -7.36 14.67 8.22
CA ASP A 186 -7.16 15.64 9.29
C ASP A 186 -8.47 15.91 10.03
N ASN A 187 -8.50 15.51 11.31
CA ASN A 187 -9.64 15.67 12.21
C ASN A 187 -9.37 16.73 13.29
N SER A 188 -8.50 17.71 13.01
CA SER A 188 -8.22 18.85 13.88
C SER A 188 -9.31 19.94 13.80
N GLY A 189 -10.08 19.95 12.71
CA GLY A 189 -11.20 20.88 12.48
C GLY A 189 -12.51 20.51 13.19
N THR A 190 -13.61 21.02 12.66
CA THR A 190 -14.96 20.70 13.19
C THR A 190 -15.40 19.29 12.80
N PRO A 191 -16.38 18.69 13.52
CA PRO A 191 -16.95 17.39 13.14
C PRO A 191 -17.50 17.34 11.71
N GLU A 192 -17.98 18.47 11.18
CA GLU A 192 -18.48 18.58 9.81
C GLU A 192 -17.35 18.51 8.78
N MET A 193 -16.19 19.13 9.05
CA MET A 193 -15.05 19.09 8.13
C MET A 193 -14.53 17.66 7.90
N ILE A 194 -14.42 16.86 8.97
CA ILE A 194 -13.97 15.47 8.82
C ILE A 194 -15.03 14.62 8.10
N ARG A 195 -16.33 14.90 8.32
CA ARG A 195 -17.42 14.23 7.60
C ARG A 195 -17.36 14.50 6.10
N GLU A 196 -17.11 15.74 5.70
CA GLU A 196 -16.95 16.11 4.29
C GLU A 196 -15.74 15.44 3.66
N GLN A 197 -14.59 15.43 4.35
CA GLN A 197 -13.39 14.71 3.88
C GLN A 197 -13.66 13.21 3.67
N VAL A 198 -14.33 12.56 4.62
CA VAL A 198 -14.67 11.13 4.50
C VAL A 198 -15.66 10.87 3.37
N ARG A 199 -16.66 11.74 3.17
CA ARG A 199 -17.62 11.62 2.07
C ARG A 199 -16.97 11.78 0.69
N ALA A 200 -16.07 12.75 0.55
CA ALA A 200 -15.30 12.96 -0.67
C ALA A 200 -14.39 11.75 -0.94
N LEU A 201 -13.63 11.31 0.07
CA LEU A 201 -12.79 10.11 -0.04
C LEU A 201 -13.59 8.88 -0.48
N PHE A 202 -14.75 8.65 0.13
CA PHE A 202 -15.59 7.51 -0.18
C PHE A 202 -16.10 7.58 -1.62
N THR A 203 -16.68 8.70 -2.02
CA THR A 203 -17.31 8.89 -3.34
C THR A 203 -16.28 8.94 -4.47
N ASP A 204 -15.20 9.70 -4.29
CA ASP A 204 -14.29 10.07 -5.36
C ASP A 204 -13.11 9.09 -5.49
N ARG A 205 -12.85 8.25 -4.47
CA ARG A 205 -11.74 7.29 -4.50
C ARG A 205 -12.15 5.87 -4.13
N LEU A 206 -12.81 5.63 -2.99
CA LEU A 206 -13.08 4.26 -2.55
C LEU A 206 -14.10 3.54 -3.43
N VAL A 207 -15.19 4.20 -3.82
CA VAL A 207 -16.19 3.65 -4.75
C VAL A 207 -15.59 3.32 -6.12
N PRO A 208 -14.89 4.24 -6.83
CA PRO A 208 -14.27 3.89 -8.10
C PRO A 208 -13.13 2.86 -7.95
N PHE A 209 -12.38 2.86 -6.83
CA PHE A 209 -11.37 1.83 -6.59
C PHE A 209 -12.00 0.45 -6.42
N GLU A 210 -13.08 0.32 -5.63
CA GLU A 210 -13.84 -0.93 -5.51
C GLU A 210 -14.29 -1.40 -6.89
N ALA A 211 -14.92 -0.52 -7.67
CA ALA A 211 -15.45 -0.88 -8.97
C ALA A 211 -14.34 -1.39 -9.89
N ASN A 212 -13.21 -0.68 -9.95
CA ASN A 212 -12.05 -1.06 -10.73
C ASN A 212 -11.44 -2.39 -10.26
N LEU A 213 -11.35 -2.61 -8.96
CA LEU A 213 -10.85 -3.86 -8.38
C LEU A 213 -11.74 -5.04 -8.81
N ARG A 214 -13.05 -4.90 -8.67
CA ARG A 214 -14.03 -5.93 -9.01
C ARG A 214 -14.09 -6.22 -10.52
N THR A 215 -13.91 -5.21 -11.37
CA THR A 215 -13.91 -5.39 -12.83
C THR A 215 -12.53 -5.68 -13.41
N GLY A 216 -11.48 -5.65 -12.60
CA GLY A 216 -10.10 -5.83 -13.08
C GLY A 216 -9.63 -4.69 -13.98
N THR A 217 -10.06 -3.46 -13.71
CA THR A 217 -9.72 -2.27 -14.50
C THR A 217 -8.52 -1.55 -13.89
N ALA A 218 -7.46 -1.36 -14.68
CA ALA A 218 -6.36 -0.48 -14.31
C ALA A 218 -6.71 0.99 -14.60
N VAL A 219 -6.25 1.90 -13.75
CA VAL A 219 -6.38 3.34 -13.94
C VAL A 219 -5.33 3.81 -14.94
N SER A 220 -5.81 4.48 -15.99
CA SER A 220 -4.96 5.27 -16.89
C SER A 220 -4.97 6.73 -16.47
N VAL A 221 -3.86 7.42 -16.72
CA VAL A 221 -3.74 8.87 -16.48
C VAL A 221 -3.08 9.54 -17.67
N PRO A 222 -3.46 10.75 -18.08
CA PRO A 222 -2.84 11.38 -19.25
C PRO A 222 -1.34 11.65 -19.02
N PRO A 223 -0.50 11.65 -20.06
CA PRO A 223 0.95 11.86 -19.97
C PRO A 223 1.31 13.34 -19.74
N VAL A 224 0.79 13.92 -18.67
CA VAL A 224 1.01 15.31 -18.26
C VAL A 224 2.17 15.37 -17.28
N VAL A 225 3.23 16.08 -17.63
CA VAL A 225 4.36 16.32 -16.73
C VAL A 225 3.98 17.36 -15.68
N ARG A 226 4.29 17.08 -14.41
CA ARG A 226 4.02 17.95 -13.26
C ARG A 226 5.27 18.12 -12.39
N PRO A 227 5.32 19.18 -11.56
CA PRO A 227 6.37 19.34 -10.57
C PRO A 227 6.55 18.09 -9.70
N ALA A 228 7.79 17.76 -9.37
CA ALA A 228 8.08 16.62 -8.53
C ALA A 228 7.34 16.66 -7.19
N ASP A 229 6.64 15.57 -6.85
CA ASP A 229 5.97 15.43 -5.55
C ASP A 229 6.95 14.85 -4.51
N PRO A 230 7.20 15.52 -3.38
CA PRO A 230 8.08 15.00 -2.32
C PRO A 230 7.60 13.67 -1.72
N ASP A 231 6.32 13.32 -1.85
CA ASP A 231 5.73 12.11 -1.29
C ASP A 231 5.87 10.88 -2.20
N TRP A 232 6.28 11.03 -3.47
CA TRP A 232 6.44 9.90 -4.40
C TRP A 232 7.37 8.80 -3.88
N ALA A 233 8.45 9.17 -3.20
CA ALA A 233 9.37 8.19 -2.62
C ALA A 233 8.72 7.36 -1.50
N ALA A 234 7.87 7.98 -0.66
CA ALA A 234 7.14 7.28 0.39
C ALA A 234 6.03 6.40 -0.19
N GLN A 235 5.32 6.91 -1.20
CA GLN A 235 4.29 6.16 -1.93
C GLN A 235 4.89 4.92 -2.62
N GLY A 236 6.05 5.07 -3.29
CA GLY A 236 6.80 3.98 -3.90
C GLY A 236 7.22 2.92 -2.88
N ARG A 237 7.74 3.32 -1.70
CA ARG A 237 8.07 2.39 -0.62
C ARG A 237 6.86 1.60 -0.14
N ARG A 238 5.71 2.25 0.12
CA ARG A 238 4.48 1.56 0.55
C ARG A 238 4.03 0.53 -0.49
N LEU A 239 4.06 0.91 -1.77
CA LEU A 239 3.70 0.02 -2.87
C LEU A 239 4.65 -1.17 -2.96
N VAL A 240 5.97 -0.96 -2.86
CA VAL A 240 6.97 -2.03 -2.87
C VAL A 240 6.72 -3.02 -1.72
N GLU A 241 6.45 -2.54 -0.49
CA GLU A 241 6.14 -3.43 0.64
C GLU A 241 4.86 -4.25 0.42
N ARG A 242 3.81 -3.63 -0.14
CA ARG A 242 2.57 -4.32 -0.51
C ARG A 242 2.85 -5.41 -1.54
N LEU A 243 3.60 -5.10 -2.59
CA LEU A 243 3.93 -6.05 -3.66
C LEU A 243 4.84 -7.18 -3.15
N ARG A 244 5.75 -6.92 -2.20
CA ARG A 244 6.56 -7.96 -1.55
C ARG A 244 5.69 -9.00 -0.86
N LEU A 245 4.68 -8.55 -0.12
CA LEU A 245 3.73 -9.46 0.53
C LEU A 245 2.92 -10.28 -0.49
N VAL A 246 2.50 -9.66 -1.59
CA VAL A 246 1.68 -10.31 -2.64
C VAL A 246 2.49 -11.30 -3.46
N CYS A 247 3.71 -10.96 -3.84
CA CYS A 247 4.54 -11.79 -4.71
C CYS A 247 5.21 -12.95 -3.98
N GLY A 248 5.49 -12.79 -2.68
CA GLY A 248 6.23 -13.77 -1.89
C GLY A 248 7.53 -14.18 -2.58
N ASP A 249 7.82 -15.47 -2.57
CA ASP A 249 9.09 -16.02 -3.10
C ASP A 249 9.18 -16.02 -4.64
N LEU A 250 8.11 -15.65 -5.36
CA LEU A 250 8.16 -15.54 -6.82
C LEU A 250 8.93 -14.31 -7.30
N ALA A 251 8.97 -13.25 -6.49
CA ALA A 251 9.76 -12.06 -6.77
C ALA A 251 11.15 -12.19 -6.13
N THR A 252 12.21 -12.04 -6.92
CA THR A 252 13.59 -12.01 -6.40
C THR A 252 13.95 -10.63 -5.83
N ARG A 253 13.37 -9.57 -6.40
CA ARG A 253 13.46 -8.18 -5.92
C ARG A 253 12.30 -7.35 -6.47
N ILE A 254 11.99 -6.26 -5.77
CA ILE A 254 10.95 -5.30 -6.17
C ILE A 254 11.47 -3.89 -5.91
N ASP A 255 11.41 -3.04 -6.92
CA ASP A 255 12.06 -1.74 -6.96
C ASP A 255 11.12 -0.66 -7.48
N HIS A 256 11.08 0.49 -6.80
CA HIS A 256 10.54 1.73 -7.38
C HIS A 256 11.51 2.22 -8.46
N VAL A 257 11.00 2.37 -9.68
CA VAL A 257 11.76 2.76 -10.89
C VAL A 257 11.03 3.90 -11.60
N GLY A 258 11.47 4.24 -12.81
CA GLY A 258 10.87 5.32 -13.59
C GLY A 258 11.20 6.71 -13.03
N SER A 259 10.51 7.73 -13.55
CA SER A 259 10.85 9.12 -13.22
C SER A 259 10.49 9.50 -11.78
N THR A 260 9.41 8.95 -11.22
CA THR A 260 8.97 9.26 -9.86
C THR A 260 9.89 8.69 -8.77
N ALA A 261 10.82 7.80 -9.15
CA ALA A 261 11.88 7.29 -8.28
C ALA A 261 13.14 8.19 -8.27
N VAL A 262 13.25 9.16 -9.20
CA VAL A 262 14.40 10.06 -9.30
C VAL A 262 14.13 11.33 -8.49
N PRO A 263 14.93 11.64 -7.45
CA PRO A 263 14.68 12.79 -6.60
C PRO A 263 14.62 14.12 -7.37
N GLY A 264 13.51 14.85 -7.20
CA GLY A 264 13.32 16.17 -7.79
C GLY A 264 13.09 16.19 -9.31
N LEU A 265 12.83 15.05 -9.94
CA LEU A 265 12.51 14.99 -11.36
C LEU A 265 11.00 15.16 -11.60
N ASP A 266 10.63 16.22 -12.32
CA ASP A 266 9.26 16.42 -12.80
C ASP A 266 8.79 15.25 -13.69
N ALA A 267 7.55 14.81 -13.47
CA ALA A 267 7.04 13.59 -14.09
C ALA A 267 5.52 13.56 -14.23
N ARG A 268 5.05 12.60 -15.04
CA ARG A 268 3.67 12.09 -14.98
C ARG A 268 3.47 11.54 -13.57
N ASP A 269 2.34 11.86 -12.93
CA ASP A 269 1.98 11.36 -11.60
C ASP A 269 1.56 9.88 -11.70
N LEU A 270 2.55 9.03 -11.95
CA LEU A 270 2.45 7.60 -12.17
C LEU A 270 3.65 6.94 -11.50
N VAL A 271 3.40 6.07 -10.52
CA VAL A 271 4.47 5.34 -9.84
C VAL A 271 4.79 4.08 -10.63
N ASP A 272 6.02 3.98 -11.13
CA ASP A 272 6.51 2.79 -11.84
C ASP A 272 7.23 1.84 -10.87
N VAL A 273 6.84 0.57 -10.86
CA VAL A 273 7.53 -0.47 -10.09
C VAL A 273 8.00 -1.58 -11.01
N GLN A 274 9.21 -2.06 -10.77
CA GLN A 274 9.71 -3.28 -11.37
C GLN A 274 9.64 -4.43 -10.37
N ILE A 275 9.02 -5.54 -10.77
CA ILE A 275 9.13 -6.83 -10.10
C ILE A 275 10.11 -7.67 -10.91
N THR A 276 11.18 -8.14 -10.29
CA THR A 276 12.12 -9.06 -10.93
C THR A 276 11.76 -10.49 -10.57
N VAL A 277 11.70 -11.37 -11.56
CA VAL A 277 11.38 -12.79 -11.40
C VAL A 277 12.43 -13.67 -12.08
N LYS A 278 12.41 -14.97 -11.79
CA LYS A 278 13.34 -15.93 -12.40
C LYS A 278 13.07 -16.23 -13.89
N ASP A 279 11.82 -16.20 -14.32
CA ASP A 279 11.36 -16.56 -15.66
C ASP A 279 9.94 -16.03 -15.92
N LEU A 280 9.48 -16.06 -17.17
CA LEU A 280 8.14 -15.58 -17.55
C LEU A 280 7.01 -16.44 -16.95
N ALA A 281 7.26 -17.71 -16.62
CA ALA A 281 6.25 -18.55 -15.97
C ALA A 281 5.95 -18.06 -14.55
N ALA A 282 6.97 -17.61 -13.80
CA ALA A 282 6.79 -16.93 -12.53
C ALA A 282 6.04 -15.59 -12.69
N ALA A 283 6.32 -14.83 -13.75
CA ALA A 283 5.56 -13.61 -14.06
C ALA A 283 4.07 -13.91 -14.33
N ASP A 284 3.77 -14.96 -15.09
CA ASP A 284 2.39 -15.38 -15.38
C ASP A 284 1.67 -15.89 -14.13
N ALA A 285 2.37 -16.60 -13.24
CA ALA A 285 1.83 -17.07 -11.97
C ALA A 285 1.43 -15.92 -11.02
N LEU A 286 2.03 -14.74 -11.15
CA LEU A 286 1.70 -13.55 -10.35
C LEU A 286 0.40 -12.86 -10.80
N ALA A 287 -0.18 -13.22 -11.95
CA ALA A 287 -1.31 -12.49 -12.50
C ALA A 287 -2.55 -12.50 -11.60
N GLY A 288 -2.91 -13.66 -11.05
CA GLY A 288 -4.02 -13.81 -10.11
C GLY A 288 -3.80 -13.07 -8.79
N PRO A 289 -2.68 -13.33 -8.06
CA PRO A 289 -2.36 -12.63 -6.82
C PRO A 289 -2.29 -11.11 -6.95
N LEU A 290 -1.70 -10.58 -8.03
CA LEU A 290 -1.63 -9.14 -8.27
C LEU A 290 -3.01 -8.55 -8.55
N ALA A 291 -3.83 -9.19 -9.39
CA ALA A 291 -5.20 -8.74 -9.65
C ALA A 291 -6.02 -8.70 -8.35
N ALA A 292 -5.91 -9.71 -7.50
CA ALA A 292 -6.57 -9.77 -6.19
C ALA A 292 -6.15 -8.63 -5.25
N ALA A 293 -4.91 -8.16 -5.37
CA ALA A 293 -4.36 -7.06 -4.60
C ALA A 293 -4.68 -5.67 -5.19
N GLY A 294 -5.41 -5.59 -6.30
CA GLY A 294 -5.74 -4.33 -6.98
C GLY A 294 -4.78 -3.92 -8.08
N PHE A 295 -4.03 -4.87 -8.61
CA PHE A 295 -3.10 -4.67 -9.72
C PHE A 295 -3.46 -5.56 -10.93
N PRO A 296 -4.61 -5.31 -11.58
CA PRO A 296 -5.03 -6.10 -12.73
C PRO A 296 -4.00 -6.05 -13.87
N ARG A 297 -4.08 -7.07 -14.72
CA ARG A 297 -3.23 -7.20 -15.89
C ARG A 297 -3.59 -6.15 -16.94
N ILE A 298 -2.59 -5.48 -17.51
CA ILE A 298 -2.76 -4.71 -18.74
C ILE A 298 -2.49 -5.65 -19.92
N PRO A 299 -3.49 -5.96 -20.76
CA PRO A 299 -3.27 -6.74 -21.97
C PRO A 299 -2.45 -5.93 -22.98
N ASP A 300 -1.76 -6.62 -23.88
CA ASP A 300 -1.07 -6.05 -25.04
C ASP A 300 0.16 -5.14 -24.78
N ASP A 301 0.57 -4.96 -23.51
CA ASP A 301 1.90 -4.44 -23.14
C ASP A 301 2.76 -5.56 -22.53
N ASP A 302 3.26 -6.46 -23.39
CA ASP A 302 4.02 -7.66 -23.00
C ASP A 302 5.48 -7.63 -23.46
N ARG A 303 5.95 -6.54 -24.05
CA ARG A 303 7.32 -6.40 -24.54
C ARG A 303 7.77 -4.94 -24.56
N ASP A 304 8.99 -4.69 -24.10
CA ASP A 304 9.66 -3.40 -24.30
C ASP A 304 10.33 -3.32 -25.68
N LEU A 305 10.50 -2.12 -26.23
CA LEU A 305 11.18 -1.95 -27.52
C LEU A 305 12.67 -2.34 -27.42
N PRO A 306 13.15 -3.28 -28.25
CA PRO A 306 14.56 -3.67 -28.26
C PRO A 306 15.50 -2.49 -28.49
N LYS A 307 16.67 -2.52 -27.84
CA LYS A 307 17.70 -1.48 -27.90
C LYS A 307 18.93 -1.93 -28.67
N PRO A 308 19.76 -1.00 -29.18
CA PRO A 308 21.04 -1.36 -29.79
C PRO A 308 21.93 -2.16 -28.84
N THR A 309 22.67 -3.15 -29.37
CA THR A 309 23.57 -4.00 -28.59
C THR A 309 24.70 -3.19 -27.95
N TYR A 310 24.79 -3.20 -26.62
CA TYR A 310 25.85 -2.50 -25.87
C TYR A 310 26.05 -3.03 -24.44
N GLY A 311 24.98 -3.28 -23.69
CA GLY A 311 25.03 -3.53 -22.25
C GLY A 311 25.29 -4.99 -21.88
N VAL A 312 24.25 -5.67 -21.42
CA VAL A 312 24.35 -7.02 -20.81
C VAL A 312 24.36 -8.16 -21.84
N GLY A 313 24.19 -7.84 -23.13
CA GLY A 313 24.05 -8.83 -24.18
C GLY A 313 22.62 -9.35 -24.31
N GLY A 314 22.26 -9.77 -25.52
CA GLY A 314 20.90 -10.23 -25.84
C GLY A 314 19.94 -9.12 -26.24
N GLU A 315 20.38 -7.87 -26.34
CA GLU A 315 19.52 -6.74 -26.72
C GLU A 315 18.94 -6.89 -28.13
N ALA A 316 19.63 -7.61 -29.01
CA ALA A 316 19.17 -7.91 -30.36
C ALA A 316 18.14 -9.04 -30.43
N ASP A 317 17.92 -9.79 -29.34
CA ASP A 317 16.89 -10.84 -29.25
C ASP A 317 15.59 -10.23 -28.70
N PRO A 318 14.54 -10.07 -29.53
CA PRO A 318 13.27 -9.52 -29.07
C PRO A 318 12.62 -10.31 -27.93
N GLY A 319 12.89 -11.61 -27.81
CA GLY A 319 12.32 -12.45 -26.76
C GLY A 319 12.87 -12.12 -25.36
N LEU A 320 14.08 -11.54 -25.28
CA LEU A 320 14.66 -11.09 -24.00
C LEU A 320 14.13 -9.72 -23.56
N TRP A 321 13.24 -9.11 -24.34
CA TRP A 321 12.49 -7.91 -23.97
C TRP A 321 11.03 -8.21 -23.57
N ASP A 322 10.64 -9.48 -23.60
CA ASP A 322 9.32 -9.89 -23.11
C ASP A 322 9.20 -9.59 -21.60
N LYS A 323 8.03 -9.10 -21.23
CA LYS A 323 7.66 -8.75 -19.86
C LYS A 323 6.19 -9.07 -19.62
N ARG A 324 5.73 -8.70 -18.45
CA ARG A 324 4.32 -8.73 -18.07
C ARG A 324 3.97 -7.40 -17.40
N THR A 325 2.94 -6.71 -17.89
CA THR A 325 2.54 -5.40 -17.34
C THR A 325 1.24 -5.48 -16.55
N HIS A 326 1.23 -4.84 -15.39
CA HIS A 326 0.06 -4.64 -14.54
C HIS A 326 -0.12 -3.14 -14.25
N GLY A 327 -1.35 -2.72 -13.92
CA GLY A 327 -1.64 -1.35 -13.51
C GLY A 327 -2.44 -1.31 -12.22
N GLY A 328 -2.41 -0.19 -11.49
CA GLY A 328 -3.18 -0.02 -10.26
C GLY A 328 -4.66 0.30 -10.51
N ALA A 329 -5.55 -0.27 -9.71
CA ALA A 329 -6.99 0.01 -9.75
C ALA A 329 -7.40 1.26 -8.94
N ASP A 330 -6.51 1.81 -8.11
CA ASP A 330 -6.77 2.99 -7.26
C ASP A 330 -6.66 4.31 -8.05
N PRO A 331 -7.75 5.07 -8.25
CA PRO A 331 -7.69 6.32 -9.00
C PRO A 331 -6.91 7.43 -8.26
N GLY A 332 -6.76 7.34 -6.94
CA GLY A 332 -5.95 8.29 -6.17
C GLY A 332 -4.47 8.00 -6.23
N ARG A 333 -4.06 6.80 -6.68
CA ARG A 333 -2.66 6.46 -6.90
C ARG A 333 -2.47 5.57 -8.13
N PRO A 334 -2.35 6.18 -9.32
CA PRO A 334 -1.98 5.48 -10.54
C PRO A 334 -0.62 4.80 -10.38
N VAL A 335 -0.56 3.56 -10.80
CA VAL A 335 0.64 2.71 -10.71
C VAL A 335 0.78 1.94 -12.00
N HIS A 336 2.03 1.79 -12.44
CA HIS A 336 2.41 0.90 -13.52
C HIS A 336 3.46 -0.10 -13.00
N ILE A 337 3.24 -1.39 -13.25
CA ILE A 337 4.09 -2.47 -12.74
C ILE A 337 4.60 -3.29 -13.91
N SER A 338 5.91 -3.30 -14.11
CA SER A 338 6.57 -4.17 -15.08
C SER A 338 7.20 -5.36 -14.37
N ILE A 339 6.80 -6.58 -14.73
CA ILE A 339 7.45 -7.81 -14.26
C ILE A 339 8.45 -8.26 -15.32
N ARG A 340 9.73 -8.29 -14.97
CA ARG A 340 10.82 -8.62 -15.90
C ARG A 340 11.71 -9.74 -15.35
N VAL A 341 12.31 -10.51 -16.25
CA VAL A 341 13.17 -11.64 -15.89
C VAL A 341 14.56 -11.14 -15.47
N ALA A 342 15.09 -11.74 -14.40
CA ALA A 342 16.40 -11.40 -13.87
C ALA A 342 17.50 -11.48 -14.93
N GLY A 343 18.29 -10.40 -15.05
CA GLY A 343 19.42 -10.32 -15.97
C GLY A 343 19.05 -9.97 -17.42
N TRP A 344 17.76 -9.89 -17.76
CA TRP A 344 17.35 -9.48 -19.10
C TRP A 344 17.58 -7.97 -19.33
N PRO A 345 17.81 -7.53 -20.58
CA PRO A 345 18.13 -6.14 -20.89
C PRO A 345 17.14 -5.13 -20.30
N GLY A 346 15.84 -5.35 -20.45
CA GLY A 346 14.81 -4.45 -19.90
C GLY A 346 14.82 -4.40 -18.37
N GLN A 347 15.11 -5.53 -17.71
CA GLN A 347 15.17 -5.63 -16.25
C GLN A 347 16.33 -4.80 -15.70
N GLN A 348 17.51 -4.92 -16.31
CA GLN A 348 18.70 -4.20 -15.89
C GLN A 348 18.57 -2.70 -16.20
N PHE A 349 18.06 -2.37 -17.39
CA PHE A 349 17.98 -0.98 -17.83
C PHE A 349 17.01 -0.13 -17.00
N ALA A 350 15.89 -0.67 -16.54
CA ALA A 350 14.97 0.07 -15.69
C ALA A 350 15.61 0.52 -14.35
N LEU A 351 16.48 -0.31 -13.77
CA LEU A 351 17.22 0.01 -12.55
C LEU A 351 18.35 1.00 -12.85
N LEU A 352 19.13 0.70 -13.90
CA LEU A 352 20.26 1.52 -14.34
C LEU A 352 19.82 2.95 -14.67
N LEU A 353 18.73 3.12 -15.42
CA LEU A 353 18.24 4.42 -15.83
C LEU A 353 17.89 5.30 -14.61
N ARG A 354 17.20 4.74 -13.61
CA ARG A 354 16.89 5.45 -12.35
C ARG A 354 18.17 5.93 -11.66
N ASP A 355 19.14 5.03 -11.50
CA ASP A 355 20.36 5.31 -10.76
C ASP A 355 21.25 6.32 -11.50
N TRP A 356 21.39 6.17 -12.81
CA TRP A 356 22.10 7.12 -13.67
C TRP A 356 21.47 8.52 -13.62
N LEU A 357 20.15 8.63 -13.81
CA LEU A 357 19.46 9.92 -13.75
C LEU A 357 19.47 10.55 -12.36
N SER A 358 19.62 9.75 -11.30
CA SER A 358 19.81 10.25 -9.94
C SER A 358 21.21 10.86 -9.76
N ALA A 359 22.22 10.24 -10.36
CA ALA A 359 23.62 10.66 -10.26
C ALA A 359 24.02 11.78 -11.24
N ASP A 360 23.36 11.87 -12.40
CA ASP A 360 23.73 12.75 -13.51
C ASP A 360 22.68 13.87 -13.70
N VAL A 361 23.04 15.08 -13.27
CA VAL A 361 22.17 16.26 -13.33
C VAL A 361 21.88 16.69 -14.77
N ASP A 362 22.88 16.58 -15.65
CA ASP A 362 22.76 17.05 -17.04
C ASP A 362 21.88 16.10 -17.84
N ALA A 363 22.07 14.78 -17.67
CA ALA A 363 21.20 13.77 -18.26
C ALA A 363 19.74 13.92 -17.79
N ARG A 364 19.55 14.23 -16.49
CA ARG A 364 18.23 14.47 -15.93
C ARG A 364 17.54 15.72 -16.51
N ALA A 365 18.28 16.81 -16.69
CA ALA A 365 17.77 18.03 -17.30
C ALA A 365 17.36 17.78 -18.77
N GLU A 366 18.22 17.12 -19.55
CA GLU A 366 17.94 16.74 -20.93
C GLU A 366 16.69 15.84 -21.03
N PHE A 367 16.57 14.83 -20.17
CA PHE A 367 15.41 13.95 -20.15
C PHE A 367 14.12 14.72 -19.83
N LEU A 368 14.18 15.69 -18.92
CA LEU A 368 13.03 16.53 -18.61
C LEU A 368 12.57 17.36 -19.81
N GLU A 369 13.50 17.97 -20.56
CA GLU A 369 13.16 18.73 -21.77
C GLU A 369 12.43 17.86 -22.79
N VAL A 370 12.94 16.64 -23.04
CA VAL A 370 12.30 15.67 -23.94
C VAL A 370 10.90 15.31 -23.46
N LYS A 371 10.72 15.05 -22.16
CA LYS A 371 9.41 14.72 -21.58
C LYS A 371 8.41 15.86 -21.69
N GLN A 372 8.85 17.11 -21.50
CA GLN A 372 7.99 18.29 -21.63
C GLN A 372 7.54 18.47 -23.08
N ALA A 373 8.45 18.32 -24.04
CA ALA A 373 8.11 18.37 -25.46
C ALA A 373 7.13 17.24 -25.84
N ALA A 374 7.39 16.01 -25.41
CA ALA A 374 6.51 14.87 -25.64
C ALA A 374 5.12 15.06 -25.01
N SER A 375 5.05 15.63 -23.80
CA SER A 375 3.78 15.95 -23.13
C SER A 375 2.97 16.99 -23.90
N ALA A 376 3.64 18.00 -24.47
CA ALA A 376 2.99 19.00 -25.32
C ALA A 376 2.44 18.38 -26.62
N THR A 377 3.20 17.51 -27.28
CA THR A 377 2.73 16.75 -28.47
C THR A 377 1.54 15.86 -28.13
N ALA A 378 1.59 15.14 -27.02
CA ALA A 378 0.51 14.27 -26.57
C ALA A 378 -0.80 15.05 -26.33
N ALA A 379 -0.70 16.28 -25.82
CA ALA A 379 -1.85 17.15 -25.55
C ALA A 379 -2.62 17.61 -26.81
N GLU A 380 -2.05 17.44 -28.01
CA GLU A 380 -2.73 17.71 -29.29
C GLU A 380 -3.76 16.63 -29.65
N ASN A 381 -3.69 15.46 -29.00
CA ASN A 381 -4.58 14.34 -29.25
C ASN A 381 -5.83 14.42 -28.37
N THR A 382 -7.00 14.10 -28.96
CA THR A 382 -8.29 14.14 -28.26
C THR A 382 -8.67 12.81 -27.60
N HIS A 383 -8.01 11.71 -27.99
CA HIS A 383 -8.15 10.39 -27.36
C HIS A 383 -6.92 10.07 -26.50
N GLU A 384 -7.16 9.52 -25.31
CA GLU A 384 -6.11 9.23 -24.33
C GLU A 384 -5.11 8.18 -24.84
N ALA A 385 -5.58 7.13 -25.51
CA ALA A 385 -4.71 6.11 -26.10
C ALA A 385 -3.77 6.70 -27.16
N ASP A 386 -4.27 7.61 -28.00
CA ASP A 386 -3.47 8.29 -29.01
C ASP A 386 -2.45 9.24 -28.36
N ALA A 387 -2.82 9.89 -27.26
CA ALA A 387 -1.92 10.75 -26.49
C ALA A 387 -0.75 9.95 -25.87
N ASP A 388 -1.01 8.77 -25.30
CA ASP A 388 0.03 7.91 -24.75
C ASP A 388 0.97 7.35 -25.83
N VAL A 389 0.44 6.97 -27.00
CA VAL A 389 1.26 6.57 -28.16
C VAL A 389 2.14 7.73 -28.63
N ALA A 390 1.56 8.91 -28.85
CA ALA A 390 2.30 10.09 -29.27
C ALA A 390 3.40 10.48 -28.28
N TYR A 391 3.13 10.38 -26.98
CA TYR A 391 4.13 10.59 -25.93
C TYR A 391 5.27 9.58 -26.06
N ALA A 392 4.96 8.28 -26.15
CA ALA A 392 5.95 7.22 -26.23
C ALA A 392 6.84 7.36 -27.48
N GLU A 393 6.25 7.65 -28.65
CA GLU A 393 6.98 7.88 -29.90
C GLU A 393 7.91 9.09 -29.81
N ALA A 394 7.48 10.17 -29.15
CA ALA A 394 8.29 11.38 -28.98
C ALA A 394 9.50 11.17 -28.07
N VAL A 395 9.40 10.32 -27.03
CA VAL A 395 10.51 10.04 -26.10
C VAL A 395 11.43 8.90 -26.60
N ALA A 396 10.92 7.99 -27.44
CA ALA A 396 11.66 6.80 -27.89
C ALA A 396 13.09 7.08 -28.44
N PRO A 397 13.34 8.10 -29.28
CA PRO A 397 14.68 8.40 -29.78
C PRO A 397 15.69 8.74 -28.69
N TRP A 398 15.25 9.39 -27.61
CA TRP A 398 16.09 9.71 -26.47
C TRP A 398 16.51 8.43 -25.73
N PHE A 399 15.61 7.45 -25.59
CA PHE A 399 15.94 6.17 -24.96
C PHE A 399 16.97 5.35 -25.73
N ASP A 400 16.98 5.41 -27.06
CA ASP A 400 17.97 4.67 -27.87
C ASP A 400 19.40 5.19 -27.63
N GLN A 401 19.56 6.51 -27.52
CA GLN A 401 20.84 7.14 -27.18
C GLN A 401 21.16 7.03 -25.68
N GLY A 402 20.14 7.21 -24.84
CA GLY A 402 20.22 7.11 -23.39
C GLY A 402 20.64 5.73 -22.90
N TYR A 403 20.23 4.66 -23.60
CA TYR A 403 20.64 3.28 -23.28
C TYR A 403 22.15 3.12 -23.29
N GLN A 404 22.82 3.56 -24.35
CA GLN A 404 24.28 3.48 -24.48
C GLN A 404 24.98 4.36 -23.44
N ARG A 405 24.50 5.58 -23.21
CA ARG A 405 25.07 6.52 -22.23
C ARG A 405 24.97 5.99 -20.80
N ALA A 406 23.82 5.42 -20.43
CA ALA A 406 23.60 4.85 -19.11
C ALA A 406 24.55 3.67 -18.85
N TRP A 407 24.74 2.79 -19.83
CA TRP A 407 25.70 1.69 -19.71
C TRP A 407 27.16 2.16 -19.69
N ALA A 408 27.52 3.17 -20.48
CA ALA A 408 28.85 3.78 -20.41
C ALA A 408 29.12 4.37 -19.01
N TRP A 409 28.11 5.00 -18.39
CA TRP A 409 28.17 5.44 -16.99
C TRP A 409 28.31 4.26 -16.02
N ALA A 410 27.58 3.17 -16.25
CA ALA A 410 27.68 1.97 -15.41
C ALA A 410 29.08 1.38 -15.43
N GLU A 411 29.69 1.24 -16.61
CA GLU A 411 31.07 0.78 -16.77
C GLU A 411 32.07 1.71 -16.07
N ALA A 412 31.92 3.03 -16.26
CA ALA A 412 32.82 4.02 -15.68
C ALA A 412 32.76 4.07 -14.15
N THR A 413 31.61 3.77 -13.56
CA THR A 413 31.38 3.81 -12.10
C THR A 413 31.48 2.46 -11.41
N GLY A 414 31.54 1.36 -12.18
CA GLY A 414 31.43 0.01 -11.64
C GLY A 414 30.03 -0.28 -11.07
N TRP A 415 28.99 0.35 -11.63
CA TRP A 415 27.62 0.16 -11.18
C TRP A 415 27.21 -1.31 -11.32
N THR A 416 26.50 -1.79 -10.31
CA THR A 416 25.77 -3.06 -10.34
C THR A 416 24.37 -2.79 -9.80
N PRO A 417 23.34 -3.53 -10.25
CA PRO A 417 22.02 -3.42 -9.65
C PRO A 417 22.13 -3.90 -8.21
N GLY A 418 22.19 -2.97 -7.25
CA GLY A 418 22.39 -3.29 -5.82
C GLY A 418 21.35 -4.28 -5.30
N ASP A 419 21.72 -5.14 -4.36
CA ASP A 419 20.88 -6.24 -3.86
C ASP A 419 19.48 -5.82 -3.39
#